data_AF-A0A2V1B9N8-F1
#
_entry.id   AF-A0A2V1B9N8-F1
#
_cell.length_a   1.000
_cell.length_b   1.000
_cell.length_c   1.000
_cell.angle_alpha   90.00
_cell.angle_beta   90.00
_cell.angle_gamma   90.00
#
_symmetry.space_group_name_H-M   'P 1'
#
loop_
_entity.id
_entity.type
_entity.pdbx_description
1 polymer ?
#
loop_
_entity_poly.entity_id
_entity_poly.type
_entity_poly.pdbx_seq_one_letter_code
_entity_poly.pdbx_strand_id
1 'polypeptide(L)'
;MRGGPNKGVIQIVGRGLKWSGIQNTLEESRSDVLILFDCCASGVCTTDEGNGVTEFIAACAYNAIANGAGPFSLTHALNTKLRMIARQPYFTVGYLFNAIFTEVQGWRSEDSRYKKALVHLMLSQNLDHPRSIRLSKLPKENASPRPTVSRHQVSSTLNASSNIFQNLSPSSSATSMAPLPLYPRLLFSIRVTEDVKPNDLCPDLFSDWLRQIPIFISLVRVEAGFASDSTLIICSIPAAIVGYLPAHPAIVLLGSIRSQNIFKGLKGF
;
A
#
# COMPACT_ATOMS: atom_id res chain seq x y z
N MET A 1 43.01 33.78 -13.49
CA MET A 1 41.65 33.26 -13.77
C MET A 1 41.78 31.81 -14.20
N ARG A 2 41.52 30.83 -13.31
CA ARG A 2 41.57 29.40 -13.64
C ARG A 2 40.15 28.89 -13.81
N GLY A 3 39.82 28.43 -15.01
CA GLY A 3 38.57 27.74 -15.32
C GLY A 3 38.55 26.38 -14.61
N GLY A 4 37.53 26.16 -13.78
CA GLY A 4 37.26 24.87 -13.17
C GLY A 4 36.65 23.89 -14.18
N PRO A 5 36.93 22.58 -14.06
CA PRO A 5 36.41 21.59 -14.99
C PRO A 5 34.90 21.39 -14.81
N ASN A 6 34.16 21.55 -15.91
CA ASN A 6 32.78 21.09 -16.06
C ASN A 6 32.72 19.60 -15.70
N LYS A 7 32.13 19.28 -14.54
CA LYS A 7 31.71 17.91 -14.22
C LYS A 7 30.55 17.58 -15.15
N GLY A 8 30.86 17.06 -16.33
CA GLY A 8 29.90 16.46 -17.23
C GLY A 8 29.15 15.36 -16.48
N VAL A 9 27.89 15.60 -16.17
CA VAL A 9 26.98 14.56 -15.74
C VAL A 9 26.80 13.66 -16.96
N ILE A 10 27.42 12.48 -16.94
CA ILE A 10 27.17 11.45 -17.94
C ILE A 10 25.73 11.00 -17.73
N GLN A 11 24.82 11.59 -18.51
CA GLN A 11 23.46 11.09 -18.63
C GLN A 11 23.56 9.81 -19.45
N ILE A 12 23.57 8.66 -18.79
CA ILE A 12 23.44 7.37 -19.47
C ILE A 12 22.04 7.36 -20.08
N VAL A 13 21.94 7.72 -21.36
CA VAL A 13 20.72 7.56 -22.15
C VAL A 13 20.60 6.07 -22.48
N GLY A 14 20.03 5.32 -21.54
CA GLY A 14 19.66 3.92 -21.76
C GLY A 14 18.51 3.81 -22.76
N ARG A 15 18.38 2.64 -23.42
CA ARG A 15 17.18 2.35 -24.23
C ARG A 15 15.96 2.35 -23.31
N GLY A 16 15.00 3.22 -23.58
CA GLY A 16 13.75 3.29 -22.83
C GLY A 16 12.89 2.04 -23.05
N LEU A 17 12.28 1.53 -21.98
CA LEU A 17 11.27 0.48 -22.04
C LEU A 17 9.92 1.09 -22.41
N LYS A 18 9.20 0.52 -23.38
CA LYS A 18 7.81 0.90 -23.68
C LYS A 18 6.88 0.34 -22.62
N TRP A 19 6.68 1.10 -21.54
CA TRP A 19 5.90 0.68 -20.38
C TRP A 19 4.42 0.42 -20.68
N SER A 20 3.78 1.26 -21.49
CA SER A 20 2.32 1.18 -21.73
C SER A 20 1.85 -0.19 -22.25
N GLY A 21 2.57 -0.81 -23.18
CA GLY A 21 2.20 -2.14 -23.69
C GLY A 21 2.33 -3.24 -22.63
N ILE A 22 3.32 -3.13 -21.74
CA ILE A 22 3.52 -4.05 -20.63
C ILE A 22 2.43 -3.84 -19.58
N GLN A 23 2.11 -2.58 -19.26
CA GLN A 23 1.07 -2.23 -18.29
C GLN A 23 -0.28 -2.84 -18.70
N ASN A 24 -0.74 -2.59 -19.93
CA ASN A 24 -2.01 -3.13 -20.41
C ASN A 24 -2.06 -4.67 -20.32
N THR A 25 -0.99 -5.35 -20.73
CA THR A 25 -0.92 -6.82 -20.68
C THR A 25 -1.03 -7.36 -19.25
N LEU A 26 -0.47 -6.64 -18.28
CA LEU A 26 -0.53 -7.02 -16.87
C LEU A 26 -1.90 -6.71 -16.26
N GLU A 27 -2.54 -5.61 -16.63
CA GLU A 27 -3.87 -5.22 -16.15
C GLU A 27 -4.99 -6.09 -16.72
N GLU A 28 -4.87 -6.55 -17.97
CA GLU A 28 -5.77 -7.51 -18.62
C GLU A 28 -5.64 -8.94 -18.06
N SER A 29 -4.67 -9.18 -17.16
CA SER A 29 -4.44 -10.49 -16.56
C SER A 29 -5.62 -10.95 -15.71
N ARG A 30 -5.87 -12.27 -15.73
CA ARG A 30 -6.81 -12.93 -14.80
C ARG A 30 -6.21 -13.17 -13.42
N SER A 31 -4.90 -12.99 -13.26
CA SER A 31 -4.18 -13.16 -12.00
C SER A 31 -4.00 -11.83 -11.30
N ASP A 32 -3.82 -11.87 -9.98
CA ASP A 32 -3.36 -10.69 -9.23
C ASP A 32 -1.92 -10.34 -9.60
N VAL A 33 -1.65 -9.06 -9.85
CA VAL A 33 -0.34 -8.54 -10.24
C VAL A 33 0.11 -7.47 -9.25
N LEU A 34 1.26 -7.69 -8.63
CA LEU A 34 1.95 -6.66 -7.84
C LEU A 34 3.16 -6.13 -8.62
N ILE A 35 3.16 -4.84 -8.92
CA ILE A 35 4.24 -4.15 -9.63
C ILE A 35 5.02 -3.30 -8.62
N LEU A 36 6.35 -3.47 -8.59
CA LEU A 36 7.26 -2.74 -7.69
C LEU A 36 8.32 -2.01 -8.50
N PHE A 37 8.30 -0.67 -8.46
CA PHE A 37 9.22 0.20 -9.19
C PHE A 37 10.15 0.94 -8.22
N ASP A 38 11.42 0.53 -8.13
CA ASP A 38 12.47 1.36 -7.50
C ASP A 38 12.96 2.45 -8.47
N CYS A 39 12.00 3.16 -9.05
CA CYS A 39 12.13 4.30 -9.94
C CYS A 39 10.86 5.14 -9.82
N CYS A 40 10.75 6.22 -10.60
CA CYS A 40 9.51 6.99 -10.59
C CYS A 40 8.41 6.27 -11.35
N ALA A 41 7.17 6.53 -10.94
CA ALA A 41 6.00 6.10 -11.68
C ALA A 41 6.14 6.56 -13.13
N SER A 42 6.17 5.62 -14.06
CA SER A 42 5.88 5.90 -15.46
C SER A 42 4.37 6.12 -15.53
N GLY A 43 3.90 7.16 -16.22
CA GLY A 43 2.48 7.52 -16.26
C GLY A 43 1.60 6.27 -16.41
N VAL A 44 0.59 6.16 -15.56
CA VAL A 44 -0.26 4.98 -15.49
C VAL A 44 -1.46 5.15 -16.42
N CYS A 45 -1.74 4.14 -17.25
CA CYS A 45 -2.98 4.04 -18.03
C CYS A 45 -3.71 2.80 -17.56
N THR A 46 -4.86 2.97 -16.91
CA THR A 46 -5.63 1.85 -16.40
C THR A 46 -6.49 1.25 -17.50
N THR A 47 -6.54 -0.08 -17.60
CA THR A 47 -7.50 -0.81 -18.43
C THR A 47 -8.47 -1.59 -17.53
N ASP A 48 -9.74 -1.64 -17.93
CA ASP A 48 -10.82 -2.29 -17.18
C ASP A 48 -11.15 -3.70 -17.70
N GLU A 49 -10.26 -4.26 -18.53
CA GLU A 49 -10.53 -5.50 -19.27
C GLU A 49 -10.11 -6.79 -18.52
N GLY A 50 -9.38 -6.66 -17.41
CA GLY A 50 -8.94 -7.79 -16.58
C GLY A 50 -9.86 -8.10 -15.39
N ASN A 51 -9.81 -9.35 -14.90
CA ASN A 51 -10.55 -9.79 -13.71
C ASN A 51 -9.68 -9.89 -12.45
N GLY A 52 -8.36 -9.71 -12.56
CA GLY A 52 -7.42 -9.71 -11.45
C GLY A 52 -7.32 -8.35 -10.75
N VAL A 53 -6.62 -8.29 -9.62
CA VAL A 53 -6.22 -7.02 -8.99
C VAL A 53 -4.80 -6.66 -9.39
N THR A 54 -4.59 -5.44 -9.88
CA THR A 54 -3.25 -4.91 -10.15
C THR A 54 -2.89 -3.80 -9.15
N GLU A 55 -1.95 -4.09 -8.24
CA GLU A 55 -1.39 -3.10 -7.30
C GLU A 55 -0.01 -2.64 -7.74
N PHE A 56 0.25 -1.35 -7.58
CA PHE A 56 1.47 -0.70 -8.02
C PHE A 56 2.11 0.10 -6.88
N ILE A 57 3.40 -0.13 -6.62
CA ILE A 57 4.21 0.69 -5.69
C ILE A 57 5.41 1.26 -6.44
N ALA A 58 5.64 2.57 -6.35
CA ALA A 58 6.82 3.23 -6.92
C ALA A 58 7.56 4.12 -5.92
N ALA A 59 8.87 4.30 -6.16
CA ALA A 59 9.77 5.10 -5.31
C ALA A 59 9.45 6.61 -5.34
N CYS A 60 8.80 7.09 -6.40
CA CYS A 60 8.40 8.48 -6.56
C CYS A 60 7.27 8.67 -7.57
N ALA A 61 6.60 9.82 -7.50
CA ALA A 61 5.62 10.28 -8.49
C ALA A 61 6.24 10.51 -9.88
N TYR A 62 5.36 10.56 -10.90
CA TYR A 62 5.74 10.93 -12.27
C TYR A 62 6.44 12.28 -12.30
N ASN A 63 7.46 12.41 -13.15
CA ASN A 63 8.28 13.63 -13.30
C ASN A 63 9.13 14.03 -12.07
N ALA A 64 9.28 13.14 -11.09
CA ALA A 64 10.30 13.26 -10.04
C ALA A 64 11.57 12.49 -10.41
N ILE A 65 12.58 12.54 -9.54
CA ILE A 65 13.79 11.71 -9.62
C ILE A 65 13.83 10.82 -8.38
N ALA A 66 13.88 9.50 -8.60
CA ALA A 66 14.01 8.52 -7.54
C ALA A 66 15.36 8.68 -6.83
N ASN A 67 15.44 8.27 -5.57
CA ASN A 67 16.73 8.13 -4.94
C ASN A 67 17.52 7.03 -5.68
N GLY A 68 18.83 7.21 -5.83
CA GLY A 68 19.70 6.15 -6.33
C GLY A 68 19.72 4.95 -5.37
N ALA A 69 20.32 3.85 -5.82
CA ALA A 69 20.53 2.67 -4.98
C ALA A 69 21.29 3.05 -3.70
N GLY A 70 20.80 2.58 -2.56
CA GLY A 70 21.40 2.88 -1.25
C GLY A 70 20.39 2.81 -0.10
N PRO A 71 20.78 3.28 1.10
CA PRO A 71 19.93 3.21 2.30
C PRO A 71 18.58 3.93 2.16
N PHE A 72 18.48 4.89 1.25
CA PHE A 72 17.29 5.69 0.98
C PHE A 72 16.51 5.25 -0.28
N SER A 73 16.79 4.08 -0.86
CA SER A 73 16.02 3.56 -2.00
C SER A 73 14.78 2.79 -1.55
N LEU A 74 13.79 2.63 -2.44
CA LEU A 74 12.61 1.83 -2.14
C LEU A 74 13.00 0.38 -1.88
N THR A 75 13.93 -0.19 -2.66
CA THR A 75 14.41 -1.57 -2.47
C THR A 75 15.00 -1.78 -1.09
N HIS A 76 15.75 -0.82 -0.55
CA HIS A 76 16.32 -0.93 0.79
C HIS A 76 15.22 -0.98 1.87
N ALA A 77 14.29 -0.02 1.83
CA ALA A 77 13.17 0.04 2.76
C ALA A 77 12.26 -1.21 2.66
N LEU A 78 11.96 -1.64 1.43
CA LEU A 78 11.20 -2.85 1.13
C LEU A 78 11.84 -4.09 1.76
N ASN A 79 13.14 -4.31 1.54
CA ASN A 79 13.86 -5.45 2.12
C ASN A 79 13.83 -5.45 3.64
N THR A 80 14.04 -4.29 4.25
CA THR A 80 13.98 -4.13 5.70
C THR A 80 12.59 -4.49 6.24
N LYS A 81 11.52 -3.98 5.63
CA LYS A 81 10.15 -4.24 6.09
C LYS A 81 9.67 -5.66 5.79
N LEU A 82 9.99 -6.23 4.63
CA LEU A 82 9.68 -7.63 4.34
C LEU A 82 10.30 -8.57 5.37
N ARG A 83 11.56 -8.38 5.77
CA ARG A 83 12.20 -9.21 6.81
C ARG A 83 11.50 -9.10 8.17
N MET A 84 11.03 -7.91 8.53
CA MET A 84 10.29 -7.69 9.77
C MET A 84 8.91 -8.35 9.75
N ILE A 85 8.18 -8.17 8.65
CA ILE A 85 6.77 -8.58 8.51
C ILE A 85 6.64 -10.05 8.12
N ALA A 86 7.67 -10.68 7.54
CA ALA A 86 7.70 -12.11 7.19
C ALA A 86 7.54 -13.07 8.39
N ARG A 87 7.45 -12.56 9.62
CA ARG A 87 7.04 -13.30 10.82
C ARG A 87 5.52 -13.51 10.90
N GLN A 88 4.74 -12.70 10.20
CA GLN A 88 3.29 -12.85 10.09
C GLN A 88 2.95 -13.96 9.09
N PRO A 89 1.84 -14.70 9.29
CA PRO A 89 1.42 -15.75 8.36
C PRO A 89 1.10 -15.18 6.97
N TYR A 90 0.56 -13.96 6.92
CA TYR A 90 0.29 -13.20 5.71
C TYR A 90 0.17 -11.71 6.04
N PHE A 91 0.26 -10.85 5.03
CA PHE A 91 0.01 -9.41 5.10
C PHE A 91 -0.48 -8.89 3.74
N THR A 92 -1.21 -7.78 3.71
CA THR A 92 -1.62 -7.12 2.46
C THR A 92 -0.52 -6.22 1.89
N VAL A 93 -0.57 -5.96 0.59
CA VAL A 93 0.31 -4.98 -0.06
C VAL A 93 0.11 -3.58 0.51
N GLY A 94 -1.13 -3.17 0.81
CA GLY A 94 -1.40 -1.91 1.50
C GLY A 94 -0.67 -1.81 2.86
N TYR A 95 -0.64 -2.89 3.63
CA TYR A 95 0.10 -2.91 4.90
C TYR A 95 1.61 -2.83 4.71
N LEU A 96 2.14 -3.57 3.72
CA LEU A 96 3.54 -3.47 3.33
C LEU A 96 3.89 -2.02 2.93
N PHE A 97 3.08 -1.40 2.08
CA PHE A 97 3.25 -0.01 1.67
C PHE A 97 3.27 0.92 2.86
N ASN A 98 2.32 0.80 3.79
CA ASN A 98 2.28 1.66 4.96
C ASN A 98 3.52 1.48 5.85
N ALA A 99 4.00 0.24 6.03
CA ALA A 99 5.22 -0.02 6.78
C ALA A 99 6.47 0.61 6.12
N ILE A 100 6.56 0.56 4.78
CA ILE A 100 7.62 1.21 4.02
C ILE A 100 7.48 2.73 4.11
N PHE A 101 6.27 3.25 3.98
CA PHE A 101 5.97 4.67 4.09
C PHE A 101 6.38 5.22 5.46
N THR A 102 6.04 4.52 6.55
CA THR A 102 6.50 4.86 7.91
C THR A 102 8.02 4.98 8.00
N GLU A 103 8.76 4.07 7.36
CA GLU A 103 10.23 4.09 7.33
C GLU A 103 10.76 5.32 6.61
N VAL A 104 10.30 5.55 5.38
CA VAL A 104 10.73 6.68 4.54
C VAL A 104 10.44 8.01 5.22
N GLN A 105 9.28 8.10 5.86
CA GLN A 105 8.92 9.25 6.65
C GLN A 105 9.88 9.42 7.85
N GLY A 106 10.30 8.33 8.50
CA GLY A 106 11.21 8.35 9.65
C GLY A 106 12.64 8.83 9.36
N TRP A 107 13.07 8.93 8.10
CA TRP A 107 14.41 9.41 7.75
C TRP A 107 14.70 10.81 8.32
N ARG A 108 15.95 11.09 8.69
CA ARG A 108 16.33 12.35 9.36
C ARG A 108 16.09 13.57 8.46
N SER A 109 15.81 14.73 9.09
CA SER A 109 15.36 15.94 8.40
C SER A 109 16.44 16.68 7.62
N GLU A 110 17.72 16.50 7.96
CA GLU A 110 18.86 17.12 7.26
C GLU A 110 18.99 16.69 5.80
N ASP A 111 18.20 15.68 5.42
CA ASP A 111 18.23 14.99 4.15
C ASP A 111 16.83 14.92 3.52
N SER A 112 16.05 16.00 3.65
CA SER A 112 14.71 16.14 3.06
C SER A 112 14.66 15.77 1.57
N ARG A 113 15.77 15.97 0.85
CA ARG A 113 15.96 15.59 -0.55
C ARG A 113 15.70 14.10 -0.84
N TYR A 114 15.91 13.24 0.16
CA TYR A 114 15.68 11.79 0.06
C TYR A 114 14.25 11.41 0.43
N LYS A 115 13.46 12.27 1.07
CA LYS A 115 12.05 11.98 1.40
C LYS A 115 11.18 12.15 0.16
N LYS A 116 11.24 11.17 -0.74
CA LYS A 116 10.38 11.13 -1.93
C LYS A 116 8.97 10.67 -1.56
N ALA A 117 7.98 11.21 -2.27
CA ALA A 117 6.60 10.78 -2.15
C ALA A 117 6.45 9.41 -2.82
N LEU A 118 6.46 8.36 -2.00
CA LEU A 118 6.15 7.02 -2.47
C LEU A 118 4.74 6.98 -3.06
N VAL A 119 4.57 6.19 -4.11
CA VAL A 119 3.30 6.02 -4.81
C VAL A 119 2.77 4.62 -4.51
N HIS A 120 1.48 4.53 -4.20
CA HIS A 120 0.72 3.29 -4.15
C HIS A 120 -0.60 3.49 -4.88
N LEU A 121 -0.84 2.70 -5.91
CA LEU A 121 -2.01 2.80 -6.77
C LEU A 121 -2.67 1.44 -6.93
N MET A 122 -4.00 1.46 -7.00
CA MET A 122 -4.82 0.36 -7.50
C MET A 122 -5.04 0.63 -8.99
N LEU A 123 -4.35 -0.10 -9.86
CA LEU A 123 -4.44 0.10 -11.31
C LEU A 123 -5.70 -0.57 -11.89
N SER A 124 -5.98 -1.79 -11.44
CA SER A 124 -7.21 -2.51 -11.80
C SER A 124 -7.76 -3.24 -10.58
N GLN A 125 -9.07 -3.08 -10.31
CA GLN A 125 -9.81 -3.78 -9.27
C GLN A 125 -11.32 -3.70 -9.54
N ASN A 126 -12.08 -4.66 -8.98
CA ASN A 126 -13.53 -4.56 -8.92
C ASN A 126 -13.93 -3.49 -7.88
N LEU A 127 -14.60 -2.42 -8.31
CA LEU A 127 -14.99 -1.31 -7.43
C LEU A 127 -16.12 -1.67 -6.46
N ASP A 128 -16.96 -2.65 -6.78
CA ASP A 128 -17.99 -3.16 -5.88
C ASP A 128 -17.39 -4.04 -4.77
N HIS A 129 -16.25 -4.68 -5.05
CA HIS A 129 -15.54 -5.58 -4.15
C HIS A 129 -14.03 -5.33 -4.15
N PRO A 130 -13.58 -4.12 -3.75
CA PRO A 130 -12.18 -3.76 -3.75
C PRO A 130 -11.45 -4.54 -2.66
N ARG A 131 -10.21 -4.90 -2.98
CA ARG A 131 -9.38 -5.70 -2.10
C ARG A 131 -7.90 -5.41 -2.36
N SER A 132 -7.07 -5.69 -1.36
CA SER A 132 -5.62 -5.71 -1.52
C SER A 132 -5.13 -7.13 -1.74
N ILE A 133 -4.08 -7.28 -2.54
CA ILE A 133 -3.27 -8.49 -2.71
C ILE A 133 -2.69 -8.88 -1.35
N ARG A 134 -2.77 -10.18 -1.04
CA ARG A 134 -2.17 -10.78 0.17
C ARG A 134 -0.89 -11.51 -0.20
N LEU A 135 0.15 -11.24 0.58
CA LEU A 135 1.46 -11.88 0.48
C LEU A 135 1.68 -12.75 1.71
N SER A 136 2.30 -13.91 1.52
CA SER A 136 2.75 -14.79 2.58
C SER A 136 4.15 -15.29 2.26
N LYS A 137 4.91 -15.64 3.30
CA LYS A 137 6.21 -16.27 3.11
C LYS A 137 6.01 -17.65 2.49
N LEU A 138 6.72 -17.94 1.40
CA LEU A 138 6.74 -19.28 0.84
C LEU A 138 7.26 -20.27 1.93
N PRO A 139 6.54 -21.37 2.21
CA PRO A 139 7.05 -22.39 3.11
C PRO A 139 8.44 -22.81 2.61
N LYS A 140 9.41 -22.93 3.52
CA LYS A 140 10.61 -23.67 3.17
C LYS A 140 10.13 -25.08 2.93
N GLU A 141 10.25 -25.56 1.69
CA GLU A 141 10.19 -26.99 1.42
C GLU A 141 11.24 -27.60 2.36
N ASN A 142 10.79 -28.23 3.44
CA ASN A 142 11.67 -29.05 4.24
C ASN A 142 12.24 -30.02 3.22
N ALA A 143 13.55 -29.95 2.97
CA ALA A 143 14.25 -30.86 2.09
C ALA A 143 13.70 -32.25 2.40
N SER A 144 12.90 -32.81 1.49
CA SER A 144 12.38 -34.15 1.69
C SER A 144 13.60 -35.02 1.96
N PRO A 145 13.62 -35.89 2.98
CA PRO A 145 14.62 -36.92 2.99
C PRO A 145 14.45 -37.65 1.66
N ARG A 146 15.47 -37.58 0.80
CA ARG A 146 15.56 -38.35 -0.45
C ARG A 146 15.05 -39.76 -0.12
N PRO A 147 14.10 -40.32 -0.88
CA PRO A 147 13.75 -41.71 -0.68
C PRO A 147 15.00 -42.53 -1.00
N THR A 148 15.69 -42.98 0.05
CA THR A 148 16.65 -44.07 -0.07
C THR A 148 15.83 -45.27 -0.51
N VAL A 149 16.08 -45.69 -1.76
CA VAL A 149 15.58 -46.95 -2.29
C VAL A 149 16.27 -48.07 -1.51
N SER A 150 15.73 -48.38 -0.33
CA SER A 150 16.06 -49.59 0.41
C SER A 150 15.12 -50.68 -0.04
N ARG A 151 15.71 -51.59 -0.82
CA ARG A 151 15.17 -52.85 -1.31
C ARG A 151 14.37 -53.56 -0.22
N HIS A 152 13.15 -53.97 -0.57
CA HIS A 152 12.21 -54.73 0.25
C HIS A 152 12.85 -55.83 1.10
N GLN A 153 12.61 -55.80 2.41
CA GLN A 153 12.34 -57.00 3.18
C GLN A 153 11.00 -56.84 3.90
N VAL A 154 10.15 -57.82 3.64
CA VAL A 154 8.82 -58.03 4.18
C VAL A 154 8.94 -58.34 5.67
N SER A 155 8.20 -57.65 6.52
CA SER A 155 7.61 -58.22 7.73
C SER A 155 6.48 -57.33 8.27
N SER A 156 5.33 -57.99 8.40
CA SER A 156 4.06 -57.60 8.99
C SER A 156 4.15 -57.11 10.43
N THR A 157 3.33 -56.12 10.80
CA THR A 157 2.24 -56.30 11.79
C THR A 157 1.40 -55.02 11.93
N LEU A 158 0.14 -55.25 12.27
CA LEU A 158 -0.98 -54.33 12.38
C LEU A 158 -0.83 -53.33 13.54
N ASN A 159 -1.33 -52.11 13.37
CA ASN A 159 -2.18 -51.47 14.38
C ASN A 159 -3.02 -50.35 13.75
N ALA A 160 -4.34 -50.58 13.78
CA ALA A 160 -5.35 -49.64 13.37
C ALA A 160 -5.55 -48.57 14.47
N SER A 161 -5.68 -47.32 14.06
CA SER A 161 -6.54 -46.33 14.73
C SER A 161 -6.80 -45.20 13.73
N SER A 162 -7.95 -45.32 13.08
CA SER A 162 -8.71 -44.27 12.42
C SER A 162 -8.81 -43.01 13.29
N ASN A 163 -8.67 -41.83 12.68
CA ASN A 163 -9.71 -40.78 12.77
C ASN A 163 -9.46 -39.60 11.81
N ILE A 164 -10.32 -39.54 10.79
CA ILE A 164 -11.13 -38.37 10.40
C ILE A 164 -10.35 -37.12 9.94
N PHE A 165 -10.07 -37.07 8.63
CA PHE A 165 -9.89 -35.81 7.90
C PHE A 165 -11.27 -35.17 7.66
N GLN A 166 -11.69 -34.28 8.56
CA GLN A 166 -12.83 -33.40 8.33
C GLN A 166 -12.37 -32.10 7.66
N ASN A 167 -12.87 -31.91 6.44
CA ASN A 167 -13.23 -30.66 5.76
C ASN A 167 -12.62 -29.35 6.29
N LEU A 168 -11.64 -28.82 5.56
CA LEU A 168 -11.34 -27.39 5.53
C LEU A 168 -12.02 -26.79 4.29
N SER A 169 -13.28 -26.40 4.44
CA SER A 169 -13.91 -25.42 3.56
C SER A 169 -13.17 -24.08 3.72
N PRO A 170 -12.79 -23.37 2.65
CA PRO A 170 -12.23 -22.03 2.78
C PRO A 170 -13.36 -21.06 3.06
N SER A 171 -13.72 -20.91 4.33
CA SER A 171 -14.58 -19.80 4.76
C SER A 171 -13.80 -18.51 4.57
N SER A 172 -14.42 -17.58 3.83
CA SER A 172 -14.04 -16.19 3.60
C SER A 172 -13.91 -15.44 4.93
N SER A 173 -12.83 -15.72 5.65
CA SER A 173 -12.58 -15.19 6.98
C SER A 173 -11.88 -13.85 6.85
N ALA A 174 -12.52 -12.83 7.42
CA ALA A 174 -12.07 -11.44 7.47
C ALA A 174 -10.56 -11.35 7.76
N THR A 175 -9.90 -10.45 7.03
CA THR A 175 -8.47 -10.21 7.06
C THR A 175 -8.07 -9.66 8.43
N SER A 176 -7.85 -10.53 9.42
CA SER A 176 -7.30 -10.14 10.73
C SER A 176 -5.83 -9.81 10.57
N MET A 177 -5.57 -8.61 10.08
CA MET A 177 -4.25 -7.99 9.96
C MET A 177 -3.76 -7.54 11.33
N ALA A 178 -2.43 -7.55 11.53
CA ALA A 178 -1.85 -6.74 12.60
C ALA A 178 -2.30 -5.28 12.43
N PRO A 179 -2.58 -4.55 13.54
CA PRO A 179 -3.04 -3.16 13.44
C PRO A 179 -1.97 -2.33 12.71
N LEU A 180 -2.41 -1.57 11.70
CA LEU A 180 -1.54 -0.61 11.01
C LEU A 180 -0.95 0.35 12.05
N PRO A 181 0.33 0.76 11.89
CA PRO A 181 0.91 1.72 12.81
C PRO A 181 0.08 3.01 12.80
N LEU A 182 -0.16 3.57 13.99
CA LEU A 182 -1.02 4.73 14.17
C LEU A 182 -0.54 5.95 13.38
N TYR A 183 0.79 6.08 13.21
CA TYR A 183 1.45 7.14 12.45
C TYR A 183 2.60 6.58 11.60
N PRO A 184 3.01 7.32 10.55
CA PRO A 184 2.41 8.53 10.01
C PRO A 184 1.08 8.27 9.28
N ARG A 185 0.28 9.33 9.13
CA ARG A 185 -0.99 9.33 8.39
C ARG A 185 -0.95 10.42 7.32
N LEU A 186 -1.71 10.28 6.25
CA LEU A 186 -1.90 11.31 5.24
C LEU A 186 -3.14 12.13 5.57
N LEU A 187 -2.99 13.44 5.55
CA LEU A 187 -4.02 14.43 5.84
C LEU A 187 -4.58 14.95 4.52
N PHE A 188 -5.90 14.94 4.38
CA PHE A 188 -6.62 15.39 3.19
C PHE A 188 -7.59 16.52 3.54
N SER A 189 -7.83 17.42 2.59
CA SER A 189 -9.02 18.24 2.56
C SER A 189 -9.99 17.70 1.52
N ILE A 190 -11.27 17.62 1.88
CA ILE A 190 -12.36 17.12 1.04
C ILE A 190 -13.46 18.17 1.03
N ARG A 191 -13.88 18.60 -0.16
CA ARG A 191 -15.05 19.49 -0.33
C ARG A 191 -16.29 18.67 -0.65
N VAL A 192 -17.36 18.91 0.09
CA VAL A 192 -18.67 18.31 -0.13
C VAL A 192 -19.61 19.39 -0.65
N THR A 193 -20.39 19.06 -1.67
CA THR A 193 -21.30 19.99 -2.36
C THR A 193 -22.48 20.45 -1.51
N GLU A 194 -22.79 19.71 -0.44
CA GLU A 194 -23.88 20.05 0.46
C GLU A 194 -23.39 20.98 1.58
N ASP A 195 -24.19 22.01 1.88
CA ASP A 195 -24.03 22.85 3.05
C ASP A 195 -24.49 22.06 4.28
N VAL A 196 -23.57 21.30 4.87
CA VAL A 196 -23.86 20.52 6.06
C VAL A 196 -23.88 21.48 7.24
N LYS A 197 -25.05 21.60 7.89
CA LYS A 197 -25.18 22.44 9.08
C LYS A 197 -24.23 21.95 10.17
N PRO A 198 -23.73 22.83 11.07
CA PRO A 198 -22.78 22.44 12.12
C PRO A 198 -23.24 21.26 13.00
N ASN A 199 -24.55 21.08 13.17
CA ASN A 199 -25.15 19.98 13.93
C ASN A 199 -25.28 18.67 13.12
N ASP A 200 -25.23 18.76 11.79
CA ASP A 200 -25.36 17.64 10.86
C ASP A 200 -23.99 17.13 10.37
N LEU A 201 -22.90 17.85 10.70
CA LEU A 201 -21.50 17.44 10.51
C LEU A 201 -21.12 16.30 11.48
N CYS A 202 -21.88 15.21 11.44
CA CYS A 202 -21.56 14.02 12.21
C CYS A 202 -20.47 13.22 11.49
N PRO A 203 -19.44 12.71 12.19
CA PRO A 203 -18.50 11.73 11.66
C PRO A 203 -19.18 10.54 10.96
N ASP A 204 -20.43 10.23 11.34
CA ASP A 204 -21.21 9.11 10.81
C ASP A 204 -21.65 9.32 9.34
N LEU A 205 -22.02 10.54 8.93
CA LEU A 205 -22.40 10.84 7.53
C LEU A 205 -21.18 10.77 6.58
N PHE A 206 -20.03 11.27 7.05
CA PHE A 206 -18.77 11.09 6.33
C PHE A 206 -18.35 9.62 6.29
N SER A 207 -18.60 8.89 7.37
CA SER A 207 -18.39 7.43 7.42
C SER A 207 -19.28 6.70 6.42
N ASP A 208 -20.51 7.14 6.20
CA ASP A 208 -21.45 6.58 5.23
C ASP A 208 -21.00 6.84 3.78
N TRP A 209 -20.46 8.03 3.47
CA TRP A 209 -19.79 8.26 2.19
C TRP A 209 -18.55 7.35 2.03
N LEU A 210 -17.77 7.18 3.10
CA LEU A 210 -16.64 6.24 3.13
C LEU A 210 -17.06 4.76 3.10
N ARG A 211 -18.34 4.40 3.32
CA ARG A 211 -18.81 3.00 3.17
C ARG A 211 -18.70 2.51 1.74
N GLN A 212 -18.67 3.42 0.76
CA GLN A 212 -18.36 3.11 -0.63
C GLN A 212 -16.88 2.76 -0.84
N ILE A 213 -16.03 2.92 0.19
CA ILE A 213 -14.66 2.45 0.23
C ILE A 213 -14.61 1.29 1.24
N PRO A 214 -14.77 0.06 0.76
CA PRO A 214 -14.62 -1.15 1.55
C PRO A 214 -13.18 -1.18 2.04
N ILE A 215 -13.01 -0.90 3.32
CA ILE A 215 -12.58 -1.90 4.30
C ILE A 215 -12.26 -1.21 5.65
N PHE A 216 -12.10 0.12 5.77
CA PHE A 216 -11.74 0.68 7.09
C PHE A 216 -12.20 2.12 7.40
N ILE A 217 -13.50 2.32 7.60
CA ILE A 217 -14.03 3.56 8.23
C ILE A 217 -13.34 3.85 9.56
N SER A 218 -13.09 2.81 10.36
CA SER A 218 -12.39 2.92 11.65
C SER A 218 -10.96 3.44 11.52
N LEU A 219 -10.36 3.35 10.34
CA LEU A 219 -9.04 3.89 10.06
C LEU A 219 -9.09 5.29 9.48
N VAL A 220 -10.26 5.87 9.18
CA VAL A 220 -10.36 7.29 8.83
C VAL A 220 -10.70 8.12 10.05
N ARG A 221 -10.04 9.26 10.21
CA ARG A 221 -10.26 10.17 11.33
C ARG A 221 -10.59 11.55 10.81
N VAL A 222 -11.77 12.07 11.19
CA VAL A 222 -12.12 13.47 10.97
C VAL A 222 -11.32 14.33 11.96
N GLU A 223 -10.49 15.22 11.43
CA GLU A 223 -9.64 16.12 12.22
C GLU A 223 -10.30 17.49 12.43
N ALA A 224 -11.05 17.97 11.44
CA ALA A 224 -11.83 19.21 11.50
C ALA A 224 -12.93 19.22 10.41
N GLY A 225 -13.95 20.04 10.60
CA GLY A 225 -14.98 20.35 9.60
C GLY A 225 -15.30 21.85 9.64
N PHE A 226 -15.54 22.45 8.48
CA PHE A 226 -15.84 23.87 8.34
C PHE A 226 -17.02 24.06 7.39
N ALA A 227 -18.00 24.86 7.82
CA ALA A 227 -19.05 25.36 6.93
C ALA A 227 -18.44 26.38 5.95
N SER A 228 -18.79 26.27 4.67
CA SER A 228 -18.38 27.13 3.55
C SER A 228 -19.37 26.91 2.40
N ASP A 229 -19.27 27.65 1.28
CA ASP A 229 -20.09 27.41 0.06
C ASP A 229 -19.98 25.96 -0.48
N SER A 230 -18.96 25.24 -0.03
CA SER A 230 -18.90 23.78 -0.05
C SER A 230 -18.26 23.33 1.25
N THR A 231 -18.95 22.51 2.03
CA THR A 231 -18.47 22.02 3.32
C THR A 231 -17.06 21.44 3.19
N LEU A 232 -16.12 21.94 3.98
CA LEU A 232 -14.72 21.52 3.94
C LEU A 232 -14.41 20.59 5.12
N ILE A 233 -14.07 19.35 4.81
CA ILE A 233 -13.69 18.32 5.79
C ILE A 233 -12.18 18.11 5.73
N ILE A 234 -11.52 18.15 6.87
CA ILE A 234 -10.13 17.71 7.01
C ILE A 234 -10.13 16.33 7.68
N CYS A 235 -9.59 15.33 6.99
CA CYS A 235 -9.49 13.97 7.53
C CYS A 235 -8.07 13.42 7.40
N SER A 236 -7.72 12.45 8.26
CA SER A 236 -6.47 11.72 8.17
C SER A 236 -6.72 10.24 7.93
N ILE A 237 -5.92 9.59 7.09
CA ILE A 237 -5.97 8.16 6.78
C ILE A 237 -4.56 7.52 6.72
N PRO A 238 -4.41 6.21 6.97
CA PRO A 238 -3.17 5.49 6.69
C PRO A 238 -2.80 5.53 5.21
N ALA A 239 -1.51 5.48 4.90
CA ALA A 239 -1.02 5.54 3.52
C ALA A 239 -1.49 4.34 2.68
N ALA A 240 -1.68 3.18 3.31
CA ALA A 240 -2.24 1.96 2.71
C ALA A 240 -3.57 2.16 1.97
N ILE A 241 -4.35 3.17 2.39
CA ILE A 241 -5.75 3.33 1.96
C ILE A 241 -5.87 4.36 0.82
N VAL A 242 -4.82 5.16 0.57
CA VAL A 242 -4.87 6.22 -0.44
C VAL A 242 -5.16 5.71 -1.84
N GLY A 243 -4.62 4.54 -2.20
CA GLY A 243 -4.88 3.92 -3.51
C GLY A 243 -6.35 3.55 -3.76
N TYR A 244 -7.19 3.56 -2.72
CA TYR A 244 -8.64 3.33 -2.82
C TYR A 244 -9.46 4.62 -2.88
N LEU A 245 -8.84 5.79 -2.68
CA LEU A 245 -9.56 7.05 -2.83
C LEU A 245 -9.77 7.37 -4.31
N PRO A 246 -10.96 7.85 -4.71
CA PRO A 246 -11.18 8.29 -6.07
C PRO A 246 -10.30 9.51 -6.39
N ALA A 247 -9.80 9.57 -7.62
CA ALA A 247 -9.17 10.77 -8.13
C ALA A 247 -10.26 11.82 -8.40
N HIS A 248 -10.39 12.81 -7.51
CA HIS A 248 -11.42 13.84 -7.62
C HIS A 248 -10.85 15.22 -7.22
N PRO A 249 -11.14 16.31 -7.97
CA PRO A 249 -10.61 17.65 -7.67
C PRO A 249 -11.04 18.21 -6.31
N ALA A 250 -12.12 17.67 -5.73
CA ALA A 250 -12.55 18.01 -4.38
C ALA A 250 -11.69 17.41 -3.27
N ILE A 251 -10.79 16.46 -3.58
CA ILE A 251 -9.92 15.77 -2.63
C ILE A 251 -8.48 16.25 -2.83
N VAL A 252 -7.91 16.90 -1.83
CA VAL A 252 -6.56 17.45 -1.89
C VAL A 252 -5.71 16.88 -0.76
N LEU A 253 -4.56 16.31 -1.08
CA LEU A 253 -3.58 15.88 -0.09
C LEU A 253 -2.89 17.12 0.52
N LEU A 254 -3.01 17.28 1.85
CA LEU A 254 -2.35 18.34 2.61
C LEU A 254 -0.94 17.94 3.07
N GLY A 255 -0.71 16.65 3.31
CA GLY A 255 0.63 16.12 3.66
C GLY A 255 0.59 14.98 4.67
N SER A 256 1.75 14.58 5.19
CA SER A 256 1.85 13.53 6.21
C SER A 256 1.92 14.08 7.63
N ILE A 257 1.15 13.53 8.55
CA ILE A 257 1.13 13.88 9.98
C ILE A 257 1.72 12.74 10.83
N ARG A 258 2.29 13.09 11.99
CA ARG A 258 2.94 12.15 12.93
C ARG A 258 2.38 12.20 14.35
N SER A 259 1.38 13.03 14.57
CA SER A 259 0.74 13.23 15.86
C SER A 259 -0.73 13.52 15.62
N GLN A 260 -1.50 13.52 16.70
CA GLN A 260 -2.86 14.05 16.67
C GLN A 260 -2.82 15.57 16.44
N ASN A 261 -3.96 16.15 16.07
CA ASN A 261 -4.12 17.60 16.01
C ASN A 261 -3.75 18.21 17.37
N ILE A 262 -2.70 19.05 17.38
CA ILE A 262 -2.13 19.68 18.56
C ILE A 262 -3.08 20.72 19.20
N PHE A 263 -4.06 21.21 18.45
CA PHE A 263 -5.07 22.15 18.94
C PHE A 263 -6.33 21.45 19.46
N LYS A 264 -6.49 20.13 19.27
CA LYS A 264 -7.70 19.38 19.66
C LYS A 264 -7.90 19.31 21.19
N GLY A 265 -6.91 19.74 21.98
CA GLY A 265 -6.96 19.84 23.44
C GLY A 265 -7.10 21.27 24.00
N LEU A 266 -7.10 22.30 23.15
CA LEU A 266 -7.33 23.68 23.60
C LEU A 266 -8.84 23.91 23.74
N LYS A 267 -9.37 23.64 24.94
CA LYS A 267 -10.69 24.15 25.33
C LYS A 267 -10.56 25.67 25.50
N GLY A 268 -11.05 26.44 24.55
CA GLY A 268 -11.19 27.89 24.68
C GLY A 268 -10.51 28.67 23.56
N PHE A 269 -11.22 28.84 22.47
CA PHE A 269 -11.48 30.14 21.85
C PHE A 269 -12.97 30.19 21.50
#